data_AF-A0A5C7EVF4-F1
#
_entry.id   AF-A0A5C7EVF4-F1
#
_cell.length_a   1.000
_cell.length_b   1.000
_cell.length_c   1.000
_cell.angle_alpha   90.00
_cell.angle_beta   90.00
_cell.angle_gamma   90.00
#
_symmetry.space_group_name_H-M   'P 1'
#
loop_
_entity.id
_entity.type
_entity.pdbx_description
1 polymer ?
#
loop_
_entity_poly.entity_id
_entity_poly.type
_entity_poly.pdbx_seq_one_letter_code
_entity_poly.pdbx_strand_id
1 'polypeptide(L)'
;MKITTKRILFFLFMGTLSGVLMQCTKEAVKEISPENKVLTKEQNNQKQKAIEDSLKATQIQYTSLIFPKNKKDSLMGEFTKKYSEEEQYIILALNRLDQKNRWRADTLVIPDKFDPTLMLYSPFPRKMEMLDKVNKFVIFSYPIQAYAVYQNGELLKWGPTSMGKKAAQTKRGLMFVNWKKELAISTVDSEWKLPYNVNIHNTLGIGWHQYDLPGFPASHSCLRLLMNDAKWMYNFADTWILNDGGATLKANGTPVIVFGDYKWGGKKPWKMLSDNPAANLITVEDLNEVIKPHLSKILDEQEKREHVIQSSEQASDKNIEAA
;
A
#
# COMPACT_ATOMS: atom_id res chain seq x y z
N MET A 1 69.77 -10.38 14.41
CA MET A 1 70.64 -9.28 13.97
C MET A 1 69.79 -8.32 13.12
N LYS A 2 69.59 -7.10 13.64
CA LYS A 2 68.98 -5.89 13.04
C LYS A 2 67.53 -5.93 12.52
N ILE A 3 66.63 -5.59 13.45
CA ILE A 3 65.34 -4.92 13.25
C ILE A 3 65.61 -3.47 12.82
N THR A 4 64.88 -2.93 11.84
CA THR A 4 64.93 -1.49 11.51
C THR A 4 63.52 -0.91 11.43
N THR A 5 63.21 -0.10 12.44
CA THR A 5 61.98 0.66 12.66
C THR A 5 62.03 1.98 11.91
N LYS A 6 61.03 2.32 11.08
CA LYS A 6 60.83 3.70 10.59
C LYS A 6 59.85 4.42 11.51
N ARG A 7 60.35 5.47 12.17
CA ARG A 7 59.63 6.37 13.07
C ARG A 7 58.78 7.35 12.25
N ILE A 8 57.51 7.49 12.64
CA ILE A 8 56.57 8.52 12.20
C ILE A 8 56.76 9.74 13.11
N LEU A 9 56.89 10.92 12.51
CA LEU A 9 57.15 12.19 13.17
C LEU A 9 55.85 12.77 13.73
N PHE A 10 55.82 13.04 15.03
CA PHE A 10 54.72 13.64 15.78
C PHE A 10 54.98 15.15 15.88
N PHE A 11 54.11 16.00 15.32
CA PHE A 11 54.17 17.45 15.53
C PHE A 11 53.13 17.85 16.59
N LEU A 12 53.63 18.28 17.76
CA LEU A 12 52.87 19.04 18.75
C LEU A 12 52.67 20.48 18.24
N PHE A 13 51.43 20.96 18.21
CA PHE A 13 51.14 22.39 18.08
C PHE A 13 50.49 22.88 19.38
N MET A 14 51.21 23.74 20.08
CA MET A 14 50.87 24.34 21.37
C MET A 14 50.01 25.58 21.11
N GLY A 15 48.85 25.66 21.76
CA GLY A 15 47.88 26.74 21.55
C GLY A 15 48.34 28.08 22.11
N THR A 16 48.26 29.12 21.28
CA THR A 16 48.33 30.53 21.69
C THR A 16 46.94 31.14 21.63
N LEU A 17 46.44 31.54 22.81
CA LEU A 17 45.18 32.24 23.02
C LEU A 17 45.38 33.73 22.74
N SER A 18 44.89 34.23 21.62
CA SER A 18 44.77 35.68 21.35
C SER A 18 43.32 36.03 21.08
N GLY A 19 42.74 36.82 21.98
CA GLY A 19 41.41 37.39 21.84
C GLY A 19 41.39 38.43 20.72
N VAL A 20 40.38 38.32 19.85
CA VAL A 20 40.01 39.38 18.90
C VAL A 20 38.53 39.66 19.12
N LEU A 21 38.26 40.92 19.43
CA LEU A 21 36.95 41.55 19.56
C LEU A 21 36.16 41.37 18.26
N MET A 22 35.04 40.63 18.31
CA MET A 22 34.03 40.66 17.25
C MET A 22 33.20 41.93 17.38
N GLN A 23 33.52 42.93 16.57
CA GLN A 23 32.57 43.97 16.18
C GLN A 23 31.54 43.33 15.22
N CYS A 24 30.27 43.31 15.64
CA CYS A 24 29.14 42.91 14.81
C CYS A 24 28.99 43.87 13.62
N THR A 25 29.39 43.44 12.43
CA THR A 25 28.87 44.00 11.18
C THR A 25 27.50 43.38 10.91
N LYS A 26 26.47 44.23 10.82
CA LYS A 26 25.12 43.88 10.37
C LYS A 26 25.19 43.26 8.97
N GLU A 27 25.16 41.94 8.89
CA GLU A 27 24.70 41.23 7.70
C GLU A 27 23.19 41.02 7.80
N ALA A 28 22.50 41.34 6.71
CA ALA A 28 21.04 41.37 6.62
C ALA A 28 20.43 39.99 6.90
N VAL A 29 19.56 39.94 7.91
CA VAL A 29 18.60 38.85 8.11
C VAL A 29 17.75 38.77 6.84
N LYS A 30 17.90 37.67 6.10
CA LYS A 30 17.01 37.34 4.98
C LYS A 30 15.63 37.06 5.59
N GLU A 31 14.73 38.04 5.50
CA GLU A 31 13.34 37.87 5.87
C GLU A 31 12.77 36.65 5.13
N ILE A 32 12.26 35.69 5.90
CA ILE A 32 11.45 34.60 5.37
C ILE A 32 10.16 35.26 4.89
N SER A 33 9.97 35.31 3.56
CA SER A 33 8.77 35.82 2.90
C SER A 33 7.50 35.23 3.55
N PRO A 34 6.44 36.04 3.75
CA PRO A 34 5.14 35.59 4.25
C PRO A 34 4.55 34.41 3.46
N GLU A 35 4.89 34.24 2.19
CA GLU A 35 4.38 33.17 1.32
C GLU A 35 4.74 31.75 1.81
N ASN A 36 5.95 31.52 2.33
CA ASN A 36 6.37 30.18 2.76
C ASN A 36 5.77 29.75 4.12
N LYS A 37 5.36 30.71 4.95
CA LYS A 37 4.58 30.44 6.19
C LYS A 37 3.11 30.19 5.91
N VAL A 38 2.57 30.75 4.82
CA VAL A 38 1.18 30.53 4.41
C VAL A 38 1.02 29.15 3.76
N LEU A 39 1.95 28.77 2.87
CA LEU A 39 1.98 27.44 2.23
C LEU A 39 1.99 26.28 3.24
N THR A 40 2.79 26.39 4.31
CA THR A 40 2.85 25.35 5.36
C THR A 40 1.62 25.32 6.28
N LYS A 41 0.91 26.44 6.42
CA LYS A 41 -0.31 26.54 7.25
C LYS A 41 -1.56 26.09 6.48
N GLU A 42 -1.64 26.38 5.18
CA GLU A 42 -2.69 25.87 4.30
C GLU A 42 -2.58 24.37 4.06
N GLN A 43 -1.37 23.83 3.84
CA GLN A 43 -1.14 22.38 3.73
C GLN A 43 -1.52 21.64 5.01
N ASN A 44 -1.19 22.20 6.18
CA ASN A 44 -1.60 21.63 7.47
C ASN A 44 -3.12 21.74 7.69
N ASN A 45 -3.76 22.84 7.31
CA ASN A 45 -5.20 23.01 7.41
C ASN A 45 -5.99 22.10 6.44
N GLN A 46 -5.49 21.88 5.22
CA GLN A 46 -6.10 20.96 4.25
C GLN A 46 -5.98 19.50 4.71
N LYS A 47 -4.79 19.10 5.18
CA LYS A 47 -4.59 17.80 5.83
C LYS A 47 -5.54 17.60 7.01
N GLN A 48 -5.73 18.64 7.83
CA GLN A 48 -6.60 18.60 8.99
C GLN A 48 -8.10 18.55 8.62
N LYS A 49 -8.49 19.17 7.50
CA LYS A 49 -9.85 19.12 6.96
C LYS A 49 -10.18 17.76 6.31
N ALA A 50 -9.25 17.17 5.56
CA ALA A 50 -9.38 15.80 5.03
C ALA A 50 -9.46 14.75 6.15
N ILE A 51 -8.70 14.96 7.23
CA ILE A 51 -8.83 14.20 8.47
C ILE A 51 -10.21 14.42 9.11
N GLU A 52 -10.69 15.66 9.22
CA GLU A 52 -12.02 15.96 9.78
C GLU A 52 -13.17 15.33 8.99
N ASP A 53 -13.13 15.37 7.66
CA ASP A 53 -14.19 14.81 6.82
C ASP A 53 -14.16 13.27 6.80
N SER A 54 -12.97 12.66 6.92
CA SER A 54 -12.80 11.22 7.13
C SER A 54 -13.26 10.77 8.53
N LEU A 55 -13.02 11.58 9.56
CA LEU A 55 -13.41 11.29 10.96
C LEU A 55 -14.90 11.56 11.23
N LYS A 56 -15.51 12.54 10.56
CA LYS A 56 -16.95 12.84 10.67
C LYS A 56 -17.84 11.72 10.12
N ALA A 57 -17.32 10.88 9.22
CA ALA A 57 -18.10 9.81 8.62
C ALA A 57 -18.42 8.66 9.59
N THR A 58 -17.59 8.37 10.60
CA THR A 58 -17.97 7.48 11.72
C THR A 58 -16.95 7.59 12.86
N GLN A 59 -17.36 8.11 14.03
CA GLN A 59 -16.53 8.02 15.24
C GLN A 59 -16.50 6.56 15.70
N ILE A 60 -15.52 5.79 15.20
CA ILE A 60 -15.23 4.41 15.61
C ILE A 60 -14.22 4.50 16.73
N GLN A 61 -14.51 3.86 17.84
CA GLN A 61 -13.57 3.71 18.94
C GLN A 61 -12.87 2.36 18.82
N TYR A 62 -11.59 2.34 19.12
CA TYR A 62 -10.78 1.12 19.06
C TYR A 62 -10.22 0.78 20.44
N THR A 63 -10.27 -0.50 20.79
CA THR A 63 -9.67 -1.04 22.01
C THR A 63 -8.53 -2.00 21.67
N SER A 64 -7.46 -1.99 22.46
CA SER A 64 -6.37 -2.96 22.36
C SER A 64 -6.61 -4.16 23.28
N LEU A 65 -6.72 -5.36 22.70
CA LEU A 65 -6.65 -6.63 23.42
C LEU A 65 -5.22 -7.16 23.38
N ILE A 66 -4.52 -7.13 24.51
CA ILE A 66 -3.13 -7.58 24.64
C ILE A 66 -3.11 -9.05 25.04
N PHE A 67 -2.27 -9.86 24.38
CA PHE A 67 -2.07 -11.28 24.66
C PHE A 67 -0.72 -11.49 25.36
N PRO A 68 -0.69 -11.68 26.70
CA PRO A 68 0.54 -11.99 27.43
C PRO A 68 1.09 -13.35 27.01
N LYS A 69 2.42 -13.48 26.95
CA LYS A 69 3.11 -14.71 26.50
C LYS A 69 2.60 -15.99 27.18
N ASN A 70 2.31 -15.93 28.48
CA ASN A 70 1.92 -17.11 29.27
C ASN A 70 0.40 -17.36 29.35
N LYS A 71 -0.43 -16.50 28.73
CA LYS A 71 -1.90 -16.60 28.77
C LYS A 71 -2.55 -16.54 27.39
N LYS A 72 -1.74 -16.69 26.34
CA LYS A 72 -2.17 -16.45 24.96
C LYS A 72 -3.30 -17.39 24.53
N ASP A 73 -3.20 -18.67 24.85
CA ASP A 73 -4.20 -19.65 24.44
C ASP A 73 -5.55 -19.43 25.14
N SER A 74 -5.54 -19.17 26.46
CA SER A 74 -6.76 -18.86 27.23
C SER A 74 -7.47 -17.62 26.69
N LEU A 75 -6.73 -16.52 26.49
CA LEU A 75 -7.29 -15.27 25.95
C LEU A 75 -7.74 -15.41 24.49
N MET A 76 -7.06 -16.22 23.69
CA MET A 76 -7.51 -16.52 22.32
C MET A 76 -8.80 -17.36 22.33
N GLY A 77 -8.95 -18.25 23.32
CA GLY A 77 -10.19 -18.97 23.58
C GLY A 77 -11.33 -18.03 23.96
N GLU A 78 -11.10 -17.09 24.88
CA GLU A 78 -12.07 -16.06 25.27
C GLU A 78 -12.44 -15.15 24.08
N PHE A 79 -11.45 -14.71 23.30
CA PHE A 79 -11.66 -13.96 22.07
C PHE A 79 -12.58 -14.72 21.10
N THR A 80 -12.31 -16.01 20.88
CA THR A 80 -13.11 -16.85 19.96
C THR A 80 -14.54 -17.04 20.46
N LYS A 81 -14.76 -17.08 21.78
CA LYS A 81 -16.10 -17.18 22.37
C LYS A 81 -16.86 -15.85 22.34
N LYS A 82 -16.15 -14.73 22.46
CA LYS A 82 -16.75 -13.39 22.55
C LYS A 82 -17.25 -12.89 21.20
N TYR A 83 -16.50 -13.15 20.13
CA TYR A 83 -16.79 -12.60 18.80
C TYR A 83 -17.26 -13.68 17.84
N SER A 84 -18.26 -13.38 17.01
CA SER A 84 -18.71 -14.25 15.93
C SER A 84 -17.60 -14.49 14.90
N GLU A 85 -17.75 -15.49 14.03
CA GLU A 85 -16.74 -15.74 12.97
C GLU A 85 -16.55 -14.53 12.05
N GLU A 86 -17.62 -13.79 11.74
CA GLU A 86 -17.58 -12.58 10.94
C GLU A 86 -16.85 -11.44 11.67
N GLU A 87 -17.15 -11.23 12.95
CA GLU A 87 -16.46 -10.25 13.79
C GLU A 87 -14.98 -10.59 13.94
N GLN A 88 -14.63 -11.88 14.12
CA GLN A 88 -13.25 -12.35 14.14
C GLN A 88 -12.56 -12.05 12.81
N TYR A 89 -13.22 -12.31 11.67
CA TYR A 89 -12.69 -11.98 10.35
C TYR A 89 -12.38 -10.48 10.23
N ILE A 90 -13.32 -9.61 10.63
CA ILE A 90 -13.15 -8.16 10.62
C ILE A 90 -11.97 -7.74 11.50
N ILE A 91 -11.92 -8.21 12.75
CA ILE A 91 -10.83 -7.88 13.69
C ILE A 91 -9.49 -8.32 13.12
N LEU A 92 -9.38 -9.53 12.61
CA LEU A 92 -8.12 -10.02 12.05
C LEU A 92 -7.72 -9.23 10.81
N ALA A 93 -8.66 -8.91 9.91
CA ALA A 93 -8.40 -8.10 8.72
C ALA A 93 -7.88 -6.70 9.09
N LEU A 94 -8.49 -6.02 10.08
CA LEU A 94 -8.00 -4.75 10.62
C LEU A 94 -6.59 -4.87 11.21
N ASN A 95 -6.23 -6.05 11.70
CA ASN A 95 -4.90 -6.32 12.23
C ASN A 95 -3.90 -6.86 11.20
N ARG A 96 -4.31 -6.91 9.92
CA ARG A 96 -3.56 -7.45 8.76
C ARG A 96 -3.22 -8.93 8.93
N LEU A 97 -4.08 -9.64 9.66
CA LEU A 97 -3.99 -11.06 9.98
C LEU A 97 -5.08 -11.84 9.25
N ASP A 98 -4.81 -13.09 8.94
CA ASP A 98 -5.84 -14.08 8.62
C ASP A 98 -6.13 -15.00 9.82
N GLN A 99 -7.12 -15.87 9.66
CA GLN A 99 -7.52 -16.85 10.68
C GLN A 99 -6.37 -17.80 11.05
N LYS A 100 -5.57 -18.25 10.07
CA LYS A 100 -4.42 -19.15 10.26
C LYS A 100 -3.24 -18.47 10.97
N ASN A 101 -3.24 -17.16 11.08
CA ASN A 101 -2.17 -16.40 11.73
C ASN A 101 -2.67 -15.66 12.97
N ARG A 102 -3.90 -15.87 13.43
CA ARG A 102 -4.44 -15.20 14.64
C ARG A 102 -3.57 -15.41 15.88
N TRP A 103 -2.94 -16.57 16.02
CA TRP A 103 -1.96 -16.89 17.07
C TRP A 103 -0.62 -16.18 16.93
N ARG A 104 -0.39 -15.36 15.89
CA ARG A 104 0.75 -14.43 15.85
C ARG A 104 0.48 -13.12 16.57
N ALA A 105 -0.78 -12.81 16.87
CA ALA A 105 -1.13 -11.58 17.57
C ALA A 105 -0.53 -11.55 18.99
N ASP A 106 0.21 -10.51 19.29
CA ASP A 106 0.57 -10.04 20.63
C ASP A 106 -0.43 -8.98 21.13
N THR A 107 -1.05 -8.26 20.20
CA THR A 107 -2.15 -7.33 20.44
C THR A 107 -3.11 -7.37 19.27
N LEU A 108 -4.42 -7.31 19.51
CA LEU A 108 -5.45 -7.06 18.52
C LEU A 108 -6.11 -5.71 18.80
N VAL A 109 -6.20 -4.86 17.76
CA VAL A 109 -7.05 -3.68 17.77
C VAL A 109 -8.46 -4.12 17.40
N ILE A 110 -9.45 -3.77 18.21
CA ILE A 110 -10.84 -4.18 18.06
C ILE A 110 -11.71 -2.92 17.94
N PRO A 111 -12.50 -2.77 16.88
CA PRO A 111 -13.45 -1.67 16.76
C PRO A 111 -14.68 -1.89 17.67
N ASP A 112 -15.33 -0.80 18.06
CA ASP A 112 -16.60 -0.83 18.80
C ASP A 112 -17.84 -1.06 17.91
N LYS A 113 -17.67 -0.92 16.60
CA LYS A 113 -18.66 -1.18 15.56
C LYS A 113 -18.12 -2.22 14.60
N PHE A 114 -18.99 -3.03 14.01
CA PHE A 114 -18.64 -4.06 13.04
C PHE A 114 -19.35 -3.77 11.72
N ASP A 115 -18.59 -3.83 10.62
CA ASP A 115 -19.05 -3.58 9.26
C ASP A 115 -18.42 -4.68 8.39
N PRO A 116 -19.21 -5.62 7.86
CA PRO A 116 -18.71 -6.75 7.10
C PRO A 116 -18.07 -6.34 5.77
N THR A 117 -18.34 -5.12 5.27
CA THR A 117 -17.68 -4.60 4.07
C THR A 117 -16.29 -4.05 4.33
N LEU A 118 -15.91 -3.89 5.62
CA LEU A 118 -14.74 -3.16 6.12
C LEU A 118 -14.73 -1.66 5.80
N MET A 119 -15.64 -1.16 4.98
CA MET A 119 -15.57 0.19 4.42
C MET A 119 -15.59 1.27 5.51
N LEU A 120 -16.29 1.02 6.62
CA LEU A 120 -16.29 1.89 7.81
C LEU A 120 -14.88 2.22 8.31
N TYR A 121 -13.94 1.28 8.21
CA TYR A 121 -12.57 1.41 8.71
C TYR A 121 -11.55 1.73 7.62
N SER A 122 -12.01 2.15 6.42
CA SER A 122 -11.11 2.43 5.31
C SER A 122 -10.04 3.45 5.71
N PRO A 123 -8.74 3.10 5.60
CA PRO A 123 -7.67 4.07 5.76
C PRO A 123 -7.45 4.90 4.49
N PHE A 124 -8.24 4.69 3.43
CA PHE A 124 -8.15 5.39 2.17
C PHE A 124 -9.35 6.35 1.99
N PRO A 125 -9.18 7.45 1.23
CA PRO A 125 -10.27 8.37 0.91
C PRO A 125 -11.42 7.66 0.19
N ARG A 126 -12.66 8.09 0.46
CA ARG A 126 -13.85 7.54 -0.21
C ARG A 126 -13.93 7.95 -1.68
N LYS A 127 -13.44 9.14 -2.01
CA LYS A 127 -13.45 9.71 -3.35
C LYS A 127 -12.08 10.30 -3.71
N MET A 128 -11.70 10.14 -4.96
CA MET A 128 -10.49 10.67 -5.58
C MET A 128 -10.84 11.34 -6.91
N GLU A 129 -11.07 12.66 -6.90
CA GLU A 129 -11.51 13.42 -8.09
C GLU A 129 -10.57 13.26 -9.29
N MET A 130 -9.27 13.15 -9.05
CA MET A 130 -8.28 12.95 -10.13
C MET A 130 -8.47 11.62 -10.89
N LEU A 131 -9.19 10.67 -10.30
CA LEU A 131 -9.49 9.36 -10.86
C LEU A 131 -10.91 9.28 -11.45
N ASP A 132 -11.68 10.38 -11.50
CA ASP A 132 -13.06 10.40 -12.03
C ASP A 132 -13.14 9.83 -13.47
N LYS A 133 -12.12 10.11 -14.28
CA LYS A 133 -11.99 9.62 -15.67
C LYS A 133 -11.28 8.27 -15.80
N VAL A 134 -10.82 7.68 -14.69
CA VAL A 134 -10.13 6.38 -14.68
C VAL A 134 -11.15 5.28 -14.34
N ASN A 135 -11.42 4.40 -15.30
CA ASN A 135 -12.49 3.39 -15.20
C ASN A 135 -12.22 2.35 -14.11
N LYS A 136 -10.96 1.91 -13.97
CA LYS A 136 -10.54 0.95 -12.95
C LYS A 136 -9.14 1.28 -12.48
N PHE A 137 -8.92 1.31 -11.17
CA PHE A 137 -7.61 1.61 -10.60
C PHE A 137 -7.39 0.84 -9.29
N VAL A 138 -6.19 0.30 -9.12
CA VAL A 138 -5.81 -0.42 -7.90
C VAL A 138 -4.55 0.20 -7.31
N ILE A 139 -4.52 0.35 -5.99
CA ILE A 139 -3.35 0.87 -5.29
C ILE A 139 -3.03 0.06 -4.04
N PHE A 140 -1.76 -0.22 -3.82
CA PHE A 140 -1.24 -0.93 -2.66
C PHE A 140 -0.27 -0.05 -1.89
N SER A 141 -0.52 0.08 -0.59
CA SER A 141 0.29 0.87 0.34
C SER A 141 1.21 -0.02 1.16
N TYR A 142 2.52 0.15 0.95
CA TYR A 142 3.53 -0.49 1.79
C TYR A 142 3.52 0.00 3.24
N PRO A 143 3.42 1.32 3.50
CA PRO A 143 3.42 1.86 4.86
C PRO A 143 2.39 1.22 5.79
N ILE A 144 1.17 0.99 5.31
CA ILE A 144 0.06 0.48 6.15
C ILE A 144 -0.39 -0.94 5.83
N GLN A 145 0.28 -1.61 4.87
CA GLN A 145 -0.04 -2.97 4.44
C GLN A 145 -1.53 -3.14 4.12
N ALA A 146 -2.04 -2.28 3.25
CA ALA A 146 -3.41 -2.32 2.78
C ALA A 146 -3.48 -1.96 1.29
N TYR A 147 -4.58 -2.30 0.66
CA TYR A 147 -4.87 -1.93 -0.72
C TYR A 147 -6.21 -1.22 -0.82
N ALA A 148 -6.40 -0.47 -1.90
CA ALA A 148 -7.66 0.15 -2.29
C ALA A 148 -7.93 -0.07 -3.78
N VAL A 149 -9.21 -0.16 -4.13
CA VAL A 149 -9.71 -0.32 -5.49
C VAL A 149 -10.70 0.80 -5.75
N TYR A 150 -10.44 1.57 -6.81
CA TYR A 150 -11.27 2.67 -7.25
C TYR A 150 -11.85 2.39 -8.63
N GLN A 151 -13.05 2.91 -8.86
CA GLN A 151 -13.71 2.96 -10.15
C GLN A 151 -14.33 4.34 -10.31
N ASN A 152 -13.93 5.07 -11.36
CA ASN A 152 -14.43 6.41 -11.65
C ASN A 152 -14.33 7.35 -10.42
N GLY A 153 -13.17 7.31 -9.74
CA GLY A 153 -12.92 8.13 -8.55
C GLY A 153 -13.49 7.60 -7.24
N GLU A 154 -14.44 6.67 -7.26
CA GLU A 154 -15.10 6.16 -6.04
C GLU A 154 -14.41 4.91 -5.50
N LEU A 155 -14.19 4.86 -4.17
CA LEU A 155 -13.61 3.70 -3.50
C LEU A 155 -14.63 2.56 -3.44
N LEU A 156 -14.38 1.50 -4.21
CA LEU A 156 -15.22 0.31 -4.24
C LEU A 156 -14.88 -0.69 -3.14
N LYS A 157 -13.59 -0.83 -2.85
CA LYS A 157 -13.11 -1.84 -1.90
C LYS A 157 -11.75 -1.45 -1.35
N TRP A 158 -11.51 -1.81 -0.10
CA TRP A 158 -10.17 -1.86 0.46
C TRP A 158 -10.02 -3.16 1.26
N GLY A 159 -8.78 -3.49 1.62
CA GLY A 159 -8.51 -4.64 2.48
C GLY A 159 -7.05 -4.72 2.91
N PRO A 160 -6.71 -5.66 3.80
CA PRO A 160 -5.34 -5.89 4.22
C PRO A 160 -4.52 -6.58 3.13
N THR A 161 -3.21 -6.36 3.14
CA THR A 161 -2.27 -7.15 2.33
C THR A 161 -1.05 -7.56 3.15
N SER A 162 -0.33 -8.58 2.71
CA SER A 162 1.04 -8.84 3.16
C SER A 162 1.96 -8.84 1.95
N MET A 163 2.72 -7.76 1.80
CA MET A 163 3.64 -7.56 0.69
C MET A 163 5.04 -8.12 0.98
N GLY A 164 5.98 -7.87 0.08
CA GLY A 164 7.35 -8.39 0.14
C GLY A 164 8.04 -8.15 1.47
N LYS A 165 8.79 -9.13 1.96
CA LYS A 165 9.64 -8.95 3.15
C LYS A 165 10.84 -8.05 2.81
N LYS A 166 11.56 -7.59 3.84
CA LYS A 166 12.72 -6.67 3.70
C LYS A 166 13.74 -7.10 2.65
N ALA A 167 14.01 -8.40 2.55
CA ALA A 167 14.98 -9.00 1.62
C ALA A 167 14.41 -9.36 0.23
N ALA A 168 13.09 -9.28 0.03
CA ALA A 168 12.42 -9.61 -1.22
C ALA A 168 11.19 -8.71 -1.38
N GLN A 169 11.45 -7.41 -1.56
CA GLN A 169 10.41 -6.40 -1.52
C GLN A 169 9.62 -6.34 -2.83
N THR A 170 8.33 -6.05 -2.72
CA THR A 170 7.48 -5.79 -3.88
C THR A 170 7.96 -4.54 -4.61
N LYS A 171 8.06 -4.58 -5.95
CA LYS A 171 8.45 -3.42 -6.76
C LYS A 171 7.43 -2.29 -6.62
N ARG A 172 7.91 -1.05 -6.51
CA ARG A 172 7.09 0.17 -6.45
C ARG A 172 6.87 0.77 -7.84
N GLY A 173 5.89 1.67 -7.94
CA GLY A 173 5.55 2.44 -9.12
C GLY A 173 4.32 1.91 -9.86
N LEU A 174 4.03 2.52 -11.01
CA LEU A 174 2.95 2.13 -11.91
C LEU A 174 3.30 0.85 -12.67
N MET A 175 2.36 -0.10 -12.61
CA MET A 175 2.34 -1.37 -13.31
C MET A 175 0.95 -1.59 -13.93
N PHE A 176 0.81 -2.64 -14.73
CA PHE A 176 -0.47 -3.01 -15.34
C PHE A 176 -0.66 -4.51 -15.21
N VAL A 177 -1.90 -4.91 -14.92
CA VAL A 177 -2.29 -6.33 -14.90
C VAL A 177 -2.05 -6.93 -16.29
N ASN A 178 -1.36 -8.06 -16.34
CA ASN A 178 -0.96 -8.69 -17.60
C ASN A 178 -1.61 -10.03 -17.86
N TRP A 179 -1.65 -10.93 -16.88
CA TRP A 179 -2.32 -12.22 -16.96
C TRP A 179 -2.86 -12.62 -15.59
N LYS A 180 -3.83 -13.52 -15.60
CA LYS A 180 -4.39 -14.09 -14.37
C LYS A 180 -4.66 -15.58 -14.54
N LYS A 181 -4.56 -16.33 -13.44
CA LYS A 181 -4.86 -17.76 -13.36
C LYS A 181 -5.52 -18.08 -12.03
N GLU A 182 -6.63 -18.81 -12.04
CA GLU A 182 -7.35 -19.19 -10.81
C GLU A 182 -6.47 -19.98 -9.84
N LEU A 183 -5.53 -20.77 -10.35
CA LEU A 183 -4.51 -21.43 -9.55
C LEU A 183 -3.19 -21.43 -10.30
N ALA A 184 -2.24 -20.62 -9.86
CA ALA A 184 -0.85 -20.67 -10.31
C ALA A 184 0.02 -21.46 -9.32
N ILE A 185 1.14 -21.99 -9.80
CA ILE A 185 2.20 -22.57 -8.98
C ILE A 185 3.36 -21.58 -9.00
N SER A 186 3.95 -21.31 -7.83
CA SER A 186 5.08 -20.38 -7.76
C SER A 186 6.28 -20.91 -8.54
N THR A 187 6.98 -20.01 -9.25
CA THR A 187 8.26 -20.31 -9.89
C THR A 187 9.42 -20.39 -8.89
N VAL A 188 9.20 -19.95 -7.65
CA VAL A 188 10.19 -19.99 -6.57
C VAL A 188 10.16 -21.32 -5.83
N ASP A 189 8.97 -21.91 -5.67
CA ASP A 189 8.75 -23.15 -4.93
C ASP A 189 7.49 -23.84 -5.47
N SER A 190 7.63 -25.08 -5.94
CA SER A 190 6.53 -25.86 -6.53
C SER A 190 5.41 -26.19 -5.55
N GLU A 191 5.68 -26.16 -4.24
CA GLU A 191 4.67 -26.40 -3.21
C GLU A 191 3.77 -25.18 -2.98
N TRP A 192 4.18 -23.99 -3.45
CA TRP A 192 3.42 -22.77 -3.22
C TRP A 192 2.34 -22.61 -4.29
N LYS A 193 1.15 -23.07 -3.92
CA LYS A 193 -0.10 -22.82 -4.64
C LYS A 193 -0.55 -21.38 -4.43
N LEU A 194 -0.87 -20.69 -5.53
CA LEU A 194 -1.26 -19.28 -5.57
C LEU A 194 -2.69 -19.17 -6.12
N PRO A 195 -3.74 -19.32 -5.28
CA PRO A 195 -5.12 -19.18 -5.73
C PRO A 195 -5.45 -17.74 -6.11
N TYR A 196 -6.25 -17.58 -7.16
CA TYR A 196 -6.69 -16.31 -7.73
C TYR A 196 -5.51 -15.37 -8.04
N ASN A 197 -4.50 -15.92 -8.72
CA ASN A 197 -3.28 -15.19 -9.04
C ASN A 197 -3.51 -14.21 -10.19
N VAL A 198 -3.14 -12.96 -9.96
CA VAL A 198 -3.12 -11.89 -10.96
C VAL A 198 -1.73 -11.27 -10.99
N ASN A 199 -1.07 -11.32 -12.14
CA ASN A 199 0.27 -10.80 -12.31
C ASN A 199 0.24 -9.36 -12.83
N ILE A 200 1.13 -8.53 -12.29
CA ILE A 200 1.25 -7.09 -12.61
C ILE A 200 2.63 -6.72 -13.15
N HIS A 201 3.59 -7.64 -13.13
CA HIS A 201 4.94 -7.40 -13.63
C HIS A 201 5.37 -8.47 -14.62
N ASN A 202 5.79 -8.06 -15.81
CA ASN A 202 6.03 -8.97 -16.94
C ASN A 202 7.12 -10.03 -16.64
N THR A 203 8.20 -9.64 -15.96
CA THR A 203 9.39 -10.51 -15.82
C THR A 203 9.65 -11.04 -14.40
N LEU A 204 9.01 -10.48 -13.38
CA LEU A 204 9.37 -10.75 -11.98
C LEU A 204 8.36 -11.64 -11.26
N GLY A 205 7.28 -12.06 -11.95
CA GLY A 205 6.20 -12.83 -11.32
C GLY A 205 5.53 -12.09 -10.16
N ILE A 206 5.60 -10.74 -10.12
CA ILE A 206 4.98 -9.94 -9.07
C ILE A 206 3.50 -9.84 -9.39
N GLY A 207 2.68 -10.26 -8.43
CA GLY A 207 1.23 -10.27 -8.54
C GLY A 207 0.56 -10.35 -7.18
N TRP A 208 -0.76 -10.17 -7.17
CA TRP A 208 -1.57 -10.49 -6.01
C TRP A 208 -2.22 -11.86 -6.15
N HIS A 209 -2.44 -12.51 -5.02
CA HIS A 209 -3.09 -13.81 -4.92
C HIS A 209 -3.50 -14.05 -3.47
N GLN A 210 -4.33 -15.07 -3.24
CA GLN A 210 -4.61 -15.52 -1.88
C GLN A 210 -3.35 -16.13 -1.26
N TYR A 211 -3.02 -15.72 -0.04
CA TYR A 211 -2.02 -16.42 0.78
C TYR A 211 -2.09 -15.98 2.25
N ASP A 212 -1.18 -16.50 3.07
CA ASP A 212 -1.06 -16.18 4.49
C ASP A 212 -0.81 -14.67 4.75
N LEU A 213 -1.61 -14.08 5.64
CA LEU A 213 -1.46 -12.73 6.17
C LEU A 213 -0.99 -12.78 7.63
N PRO A 214 0.31 -12.58 7.93
CA PRO A 214 0.85 -12.71 9.29
C PRO A 214 0.88 -11.39 10.08
N GLY A 215 0.24 -10.32 9.59
CA GLY A 215 0.22 -9.02 10.27
C GLY A 215 1.48 -8.18 10.04
N PHE A 216 2.21 -8.41 8.95
CA PHE A 216 3.39 -7.65 8.49
C PHE A 216 3.78 -8.07 7.05
N PRO A 217 4.67 -7.33 6.35
CA PRO A 217 5.18 -7.76 5.04
C PRO A 217 6.05 -9.02 5.17
N ALA A 218 5.63 -10.12 4.54
CA ALA A 218 6.24 -11.43 4.70
C ALA A 218 6.42 -12.21 3.39
N SER A 219 5.95 -11.68 2.27
CA SER A 219 5.98 -12.40 1.00
C SER A 219 7.35 -12.38 0.33
N HIS A 220 7.51 -13.18 -0.72
CA HIS A 220 8.63 -13.09 -1.65
C HIS A 220 8.20 -12.22 -2.84
N SER A 221 8.07 -10.92 -2.61
CA SER A 221 7.61 -9.89 -3.57
C SER A 221 6.11 -9.86 -3.92
N CYS A 222 5.33 -10.94 -3.72
CA CYS A 222 3.89 -10.94 -4.01
C CYS A 222 3.07 -10.00 -3.11
N LEU A 223 1.86 -9.66 -3.53
CA LEU A 223 0.88 -8.89 -2.76
C LEU A 223 -0.20 -9.85 -2.23
N ARG A 224 0.00 -10.41 -1.05
CA ARG A 224 -0.90 -11.45 -0.52
C ARG A 224 -2.22 -10.86 -0.05
N LEU A 225 -3.31 -11.56 -0.30
CA LEU A 225 -4.68 -11.15 0.03
C LEU A 225 -5.41 -12.25 0.80
N LEU A 226 -6.49 -11.86 1.50
CA LEU A 226 -7.48 -12.81 2.02
C LEU A 226 -8.19 -13.50 0.84
N MET A 227 -8.76 -14.69 1.06
CA MET A 227 -9.38 -15.50 -0.01
C MET A 227 -10.48 -14.75 -0.76
N ASN A 228 -11.44 -14.17 -0.03
CA ASN A 228 -12.56 -13.46 -0.64
C ASN A 228 -12.08 -12.22 -1.41
N ASP A 229 -11.07 -11.53 -0.88
CA ASP A 229 -10.46 -10.37 -1.52
C ASP A 229 -9.71 -10.75 -2.80
N ALA A 230 -8.93 -11.83 -2.78
CA ALA A 230 -8.22 -12.33 -3.95
C ALA A 230 -9.17 -12.71 -5.07
N LYS A 231 -10.24 -13.45 -4.75
CA LYS A 231 -11.29 -13.84 -5.71
C LYS A 231 -11.99 -12.62 -6.31
N TRP A 232 -12.35 -11.65 -5.46
CA TRP A 232 -12.99 -10.42 -5.92
C TRP A 232 -12.08 -9.63 -6.86
N MET A 233 -10.81 -9.42 -6.48
CA MET A 233 -9.85 -8.66 -7.29
C MET A 233 -9.49 -9.38 -8.60
N TYR A 234 -9.47 -10.72 -8.60
CA TYR A 234 -9.30 -11.53 -9.81
C TYR A 234 -10.39 -11.29 -10.85
N ASN A 235 -11.64 -11.16 -10.40
CA ASN A 235 -12.77 -10.89 -11.29
C ASN A 235 -12.82 -9.43 -11.73
N PHE A 236 -12.47 -8.50 -10.84
CA PHE A 236 -12.43 -7.07 -11.14
C PHE A 236 -11.41 -6.70 -12.22
N ALA A 237 -10.22 -7.31 -12.16
CA ALA A 237 -9.08 -6.89 -12.96
C ALA A 237 -9.12 -7.39 -14.41
N ASP A 238 -8.81 -6.46 -15.31
CA ASP A 238 -8.65 -6.70 -16.74
C ASP A 238 -7.19 -6.99 -17.06
N THR A 239 -6.94 -8.03 -17.86
CA THR A 239 -5.59 -8.40 -18.32
C THR A 239 -5.21 -7.69 -19.60
N TRP A 240 -3.98 -7.91 -20.05
CA TRP A 240 -3.55 -7.47 -21.38
C TRP A 240 -4.47 -7.98 -22.49
N ILE A 241 -4.58 -7.18 -23.54
CA ILE A 241 -5.06 -7.63 -24.84
C ILE A 241 -3.81 -7.82 -25.70
N LEU A 242 -3.66 -8.99 -26.29
CA LEU A 242 -2.53 -9.35 -27.14
C LEU A 242 -2.98 -9.35 -28.60
N ASN A 243 -2.03 -9.16 -29.52
CA ASN A 243 -2.28 -9.38 -30.95
C ASN A 243 -2.47 -10.87 -31.25
N ASP A 244 -3.00 -11.17 -32.43
CA ASP A 244 -3.16 -12.54 -32.92
C ASP A 244 -1.84 -13.30 -32.85
N GLY A 245 -1.87 -14.52 -32.30
CA GLY A 245 -0.68 -15.32 -32.00
C GLY A 245 0.00 -15.00 -30.65
N GLY A 246 -0.49 -14.03 -29.87
CA GLY A 246 -0.13 -13.83 -28.46
C GLY A 246 1.27 -13.26 -28.19
N ALA A 247 2.04 -12.94 -29.23
CA ALA A 247 3.45 -12.56 -29.08
C ALA A 247 3.68 -11.09 -28.69
N THR A 248 2.73 -10.21 -28.98
CA THR A 248 2.89 -8.76 -28.78
C THR A 248 1.69 -8.12 -28.09
N LEU A 249 1.98 -7.12 -27.26
CA LEU A 249 0.99 -6.38 -26.49
C LEU A 249 0.22 -5.42 -27.40
N LYS A 250 -1.12 -5.50 -27.39
CA LYS A 250 -2.02 -4.58 -28.09
C LYS A 250 -2.54 -3.49 -27.16
N ALA A 251 -2.92 -3.84 -25.92
CA ALA A 251 -3.33 -2.89 -24.90
C ALA A 251 -3.06 -3.41 -23.48
N ASN A 252 -2.74 -2.49 -22.56
CA ASN A 252 -2.54 -2.80 -21.16
C ASN A 252 -3.85 -3.17 -20.44
N GLY A 253 -3.71 -3.82 -19.29
CA GLY A 253 -4.81 -4.17 -18.39
C GLY A 253 -5.08 -3.09 -17.36
N THR A 254 -5.69 -3.46 -16.23
CA THR A 254 -5.97 -2.53 -15.13
C THR A 254 -4.68 -1.90 -14.59
N PRO A 255 -4.60 -0.57 -14.44
CA PRO A 255 -3.47 0.12 -13.84
C PRO A 255 -3.39 -0.16 -12.33
N VAL A 256 -2.16 -0.39 -11.86
CA VAL A 256 -1.84 -0.72 -10.47
C VAL A 256 -0.67 0.11 -9.99
N ILE A 257 -0.80 0.78 -8.86
CA ILE A 257 0.33 1.44 -8.19
C ILE A 257 0.68 0.71 -6.90
N VAL A 258 1.97 0.44 -6.69
CA VAL A 258 2.51 0.05 -5.39
C VAL A 258 3.38 1.18 -4.88
N PHE A 259 3.12 1.69 -3.68
CA PHE A 259 3.81 2.89 -3.19
C PHE A 259 4.24 2.83 -1.74
N GLY A 260 5.17 3.73 -1.42
CA GLY A 260 5.70 3.96 -0.07
C GLY A 260 6.62 2.85 0.42
N ASP A 261 7.16 3.09 1.61
CA ASP A 261 8.08 2.19 2.29
C ASP A 261 7.55 1.74 3.64
N TYR A 262 7.82 0.48 3.97
CA TYR A 262 7.54 -0.04 5.30
C TYR A 262 8.61 0.42 6.29
N LYS A 263 8.18 0.92 7.45
CA LYS A 263 9.07 1.24 8.56
C LYS A 263 9.52 -0.05 9.27
N TRP A 264 10.55 -0.70 8.73
CA TRP A 264 11.12 -1.93 9.29
C TRP A 264 11.54 -1.75 10.75
N GLY A 265 11.05 -2.60 11.65
CA GLY A 265 11.30 -2.49 13.10
C GLY A 265 10.54 -1.35 13.80
N GLY A 266 9.79 -0.53 13.07
CA GLY A 266 8.91 0.49 13.63
C GLY A 266 7.58 -0.05 14.14
N LYS A 267 6.85 0.81 14.84
CA LYS A 267 5.46 0.54 15.23
C LYS A 267 4.58 0.41 13.99
N LYS A 268 3.68 -0.56 13.99
CA LYS A 268 2.71 -0.80 12.93
C LYS A 268 1.57 0.22 13.02
N PRO A 269 1.31 1.06 12.00
CA PRO A 269 0.30 2.11 12.07
C PRO A 269 -1.09 1.62 12.52
N TRP A 270 -1.56 0.49 11.99
CA TRP A 270 -2.87 -0.08 12.34
C TRP A 270 -2.96 -0.65 13.76
N LYS A 271 -1.83 -0.79 14.48
CA LYS A 271 -1.84 -1.17 15.91
C LYS A 271 -2.00 0.02 16.85
N MET A 272 -1.90 1.24 16.32
CA MET A 272 -1.99 2.48 17.07
C MET A 272 -3.39 3.10 17.01
N LEU A 273 -4.36 2.43 16.41
CA LEU A 273 -5.72 2.94 16.19
C LEU A 273 -6.50 3.23 17.49
N SER A 274 -6.19 2.51 18.57
CA SER A 274 -6.75 2.75 19.91
C SER A 274 -6.20 4.01 20.56
N ASP A 275 -4.98 4.42 20.24
CA ASP A 275 -4.37 5.66 20.74
C ASP A 275 -4.69 6.85 19.81
N ASN A 276 -4.71 6.60 18.50
CA ASN A 276 -4.97 7.58 17.45
C ASN A 276 -5.76 6.90 16.32
N PRO A 277 -7.08 7.13 16.20
CA PRO A 277 -7.91 6.55 15.14
C PRO A 277 -7.45 6.89 13.71
N ALA A 278 -6.67 7.97 13.52
CA ALA A 278 -6.11 8.35 12.23
C ALA A 278 -4.69 7.79 11.98
N ALA A 279 -4.18 6.89 12.84
CA ALA A 279 -2.77 6.48 12.80
C ALA A 279 -2.31 5.82 11.49
N ASN A 280 -3.21 5.22 10.73
CA ASN A 280 -2.92 4.62 9.43
C ASN A 280 -3.68 5.30 8.28
N LEU A 281 -4.28 6.46 8.50
CA LEU A 281 -5.01 7.19 7.48
C LEU A 281 -4.06 7.64 6.37
N ILE A 282 -4.48 7.44 5.13
CA ILE A 282 -3.89 7.98 3.91
C ILE A 282 -4.87 9.03 3.40
N THR A 283 -4.39 10.26 3.27
CA THR A 283 -5.20 11.41 2.85
C THR A 283 -5.35 11.47 1.33
N VAL A 284 -6.25 12.34 0.86
CA VAL A 284 -6.39 12.66 -0.57
C VAL A 284 -5.09 13.22 -1.11
N GLU A 285 -4.41 14.08 -0.34
CA GLU A 285 -3.12 14.68 -0.69
C GLU A 285 -2.03 13.62 -0.83
N ASP A 286 -1.93 12.68 0.12
CA ASP A 286 -0.96 11.58 0.06
C ASP A 286 -1.14 10.75 -1.22
N LEU A 287 -2.39 10.44 -1.60
CA LEU A 287 -2.67 9.69 -2.83
C LEU A 287 -2.46 10.54 -4.09
N ASN A 288 -2.80 11.84 -4.06
CA ASN A 288 -2.58 12.75 -5.17
C ASN A 288 -1.09 12.83 -5.52
N GLU A 289 -0.20 12.93 -4.52
CA GLU A 289 1.25 12.96 -4.74
C GLU A 289 1.76 11.67 -5.42
N VAL A 290 1.21 10.52 -5.04
CA VAL A 290 1.57 9.21 -5.59
C VAL A 290 1.05 9.03 -7.02
N ILE A 291 -0.19 9.46 -7.29
CA ILE A 291 -0.90 9.16 -8.54
C ILE A 291 -0.58 10.19 -9.63
N LYS A 292 -0.44 11.47 -9.28
CA LYS A 292 -0.28 12.58 -10.22
C LYS A 292 0.83 12.35 -11.27
N PRO A 293 2.02 11.83 -10.93
CA PRO A 293 3.08 11.56 -11.91
C PRO A 293 2.71 10.49 -12.95
N HIS A 294 1.68 9.69 -12.68
CA HIS A 294 1.29 8.53 -13.47
C HIS A 294 -0.03 8.72 -14.21
N LEU A 295 -0.82 9.74 -13.86
CA LEU A 295 -2.19 9.92 -14.33
C LEU A 295 -2.29 10.01 -15.87
N SER A 296 -1.41 10.78 -16.52
CA SER A 296 -1.41 10.89 -17.99
C SER A 296 -1.24 9.52 -18.64
N LYS A 297 -0.23 8.76 -18.21
CA LYS A 297 0.03 7.41 -18.74
C LYS A 297 -1.13 6.45 -18.47
N ILE A 298 -1.80 6.56 -17.33
CA ILE A 298 -2.97 5.73 -17.01
C ILE A 298 -4.10 6.00 -18.02
N LEU A 299 -4.40 7.28 -18.28
CA LEU A 299 -5.45 7.68 -19.22
C LEU A 299 -5.09 7.28 -20.67
N ASP A 300 -3.85 7.51 -21.11
CA ASP A 300 -3.40 7.14 -22.45
C ASP A 300 -3.53 5.61 -22.69
N GLU A 301 -3.19 4.79 -21.69
CA GLU A 301 -3.31 3.33 -21.80
C GLU A 301 -4.78 2.85 -21.74
N GLN A 302 -5.63 3.57 -21.01
CA GLN A 302 -7.07 3.31 -21.01
C GLN A 302 -7.69 3.60 -22.37
N GLU A 303 -7.40 4.76 -22.96
CA GLU A 303 -7.90 5.15 -24.28
C GLU A 303 -7.47 4.15 -25.36
N LYS A 304 -6.18 3.75 -25.36
CA LYS A 304 -5.68 2.69 -26.25
C LYS A 304 -6.48 1.40 -26.11
N ARG A 305 -6.77 0.98 -24.87
CA ARG A 305 -7.54 -0.22 -24.60
C ARG A 305 -8.96 -0.11 -25.15
N GLU A 306 -9.64 1.01 -24.91
CA GLU A 306 -11.00 1.27 -25.38
C GLU A 306 -11.07 1.22 -26.91
N HIS A 307 -10.13 1.87 -27.61
CA HIS A 307 -10.04 1.82 -29.07
C HIS A 307 -9.85 0.39 -29.59
N VAL A 308 -9.00 -0.41 -28.92
CA VAL A 308 -8.74 -1.80 -29.27
C VAL A 308 -9.99 -2.67 -29.13
N ILE A 309 -10.78 -2.47 -28.07
CA ILE A 309 -12.03 -3.20 -27.83
C ILE A 309 -13.07 -2.83 -28.89
N GLN A 310 -13.30 -1.53 -29.12
CA GLN A 310 -14.26 -1.05 -30.11
C GLN A 310 -13.94 -1.54 -31.53
N SER A 311 -12.66 -1.52 -31.91
CA SER A 311 -12.21 -2.03 -33.22
C SER A 311 -12.47 -3.53 -33.38
N SER A 312 -12.34 -4.31 -32.30
CA SER A 312 -12.59 -5.75 -32.30
C SER A 312 -14.09 -6.08 -32.40
N GLU A 313 -14.94 -5.32 -31.70
CA GLU A 313 -16.40 -5.46 -31.76
C GLU A 313 -16.95 -5.10 -33.16
N GLN A 314 -16.49 -3.98 -33.74
CA GLN A 314 -16.87 -3.60 -35.11
C GLN A 314 -16.44 -4.63 -36.16
N ALA A 315 -15.31 -5.31 -35.95
CA ALA A 315 -14.85 -6.37 -36.84
C ALA A 315 -15.70 -7.66 -36.70
N SER A 316 -16.14 -8.01 -35.49
CA SER A 316 -17.05 -9.14 -35.31
C SER A 316 -18.42 -8.90 -35.94
N ASP A 317 -18.98 -7.70 -35.79
CA ASP A 317 -20.31 -7.37 -36.31
C ASP A 317 -20.35 -7.41 -37.85
N LYS A 318 -19.32 -6.87 -38.51
CA LYS A 318 -19.18 -6.96 -39.97
C LYS A 318 -19.06 -8.39 -40.49
N ASN A 319 -18.42 -9.28 -39.73
CA ASN A 319 -18.30 -10.69 -40.11
C ASN A 319 -19.61 -11.45 -39.92
N ILE A 320 -20.46 -11.03 -38.98
CA ILE A 320 -21.81 -11.59 -38.78
C ILE A 320 -22.76 -11.09 -39.87
N GLU A 321 -22.68 -9.82 -40.29
CA GLU A 321 -23.49 -9.29 -41.40
C GLU A 321 -23.10 -9.84 -42.77
N ALA A 322 -21.86 -10.32 -42.93
CA ALA A 322 -21.36 -10.90 -44.18
C ALA A 322 -21.55 -12.42 -44.32
N ALA A 323 -22.09 -13.09 -43.28
CA ALA A 323 -22.34 -14.54 -43.23
C ALA A 323 -23.83 -14.86 -43.41
#